data_AF-A0A6C0CL61-F1
#
_entry.id   AF-A0A6C0CL61-F1
#
_cell.length_a   1.000
_cell.length_b   1.000
_cell.length_c   1.000
_cell.angle_alpha   90.00
_cell.angle_beta   90.00
_cell.angle_gamma   90.00
#
_symmetry.space_group_name_H-M   'P 1'
#
loop_
_entity.id
_entity.type
_entity.pdbx_description
1 polymer ?
#
loop_
_entity_poly.entity_id
_entity_poly.type
_entity_poly.pdbx_seq_one_letter_code
_entity_poly.pdbx_strand_id
1 'polypeptide(L)'
;MKRYAELGSEGTPKRGSISIAEKYPEYIKEWSEENTFKPEDVPIGSNQKIKWICACGNKWETRVYRRKNGCPVCFRKQKIQSQSVSRLYPDLVKEWHEDNTLNPGIVMYMSRVNVKWKCENNHTWISRVDHRTLRKSGCPHCLDMKIKWSIDRIRETSKINELTKCWIWPKDTWTYHARFNTKKWYIHQLSLFLSTGVRTSQEKPHVAHTCGNHQCVNPDHLRLATIIENCRDKDLHGTQLVGQKHPKSKLTDIQAQEIRESKERNRVLVLKYGVTRYTIHNIRSGKSRIQNMHAKYAIRERQLKLRLTNIASITPEDYKSSFSRAEVESAESDPVPNDSSIVLVTKCTLSKFKPNRDGYTDICVKNKKIRLHILSAMIHHNNCQPIAKDLVVRHLCRNRTCFNHEHLKIGSRRENAVDALRAGSNINKLSEEQVQNVYSQKGKINATSLAKQYSISGVAVSDIWKKRTWSHVTDKLD
;
A
#
# COMPACT_ATOMS: atom_id res chain seq x y z
N MET A 1 19.84 32.65 -63.99
CA MET A 1 20.29 33.71 -64.91
C MET A 1 21.32 34.56 -64.19
N LYS A 2 22.52 34.66 -64.78
CA LYS A 2 23.66 35.44 -64.28
C LYS A 2 23.33 36.93 -64.25
N ARG A 3 23.82 37.64 -63.23
CA ARG A 3 24.44 38.98 -63.37
C ARG A 3 25.40 39.18 -62.21
N TYR A 4 26.64 38.75 -62.45
CA TYR A 4 27.81 39.39 -61.88
C TYR A 4 27.88 40.79 -62.48
N ALA A 5 27.94 41.81 -61.64
CA ALA A 5 28.43 43.12 -62.00
C ALA A 5 29.45 43.50 -60.93
N GLU A 6 30.72 43.33 -61.29
CA GLU A 6 31.84 44.04 -60.70
C GLU A 6 31.59 45.53 -60.85
N LEU A 7 31.58 46.27 -59.75
CA LEU A 7 31.82 47.70 -59.73
C LEU A 7 32.39 48.04 -58.34
N GLY A 8 33.71 48.18 -58.28
CA GLY A 8 34.31 49.00 -57.24
C GLY A 8 33.77 50.42 -57.36
N SER A 9 33.24 50.96 -56.29
CA SER A 9 33.13 52.39 -56.10
C SER A 9 32.97 52.67 -54.61
N GLU A 10 33.87 53.50 -54.12
CA GLU A 10 33.84 54.14 -52.81
C GLU A 10 32.45 54.75 -52.60
N GLY A 11 31.65 54.10 -51.76
CA GLY A 11 30.38 54.65 -51.33
C GLY A 11 30.64 55.80 -50.38
N THR A 12 30.64 57.02 -50.91
CA THR A 12 30.59 58.24 -50.09
C THR A 12 29.36 58.17 -49.17
N PRO A 13 29.50 58.50 -47.87
CA PRO A 13 28.37 58.43 -46.93
C PRO A 13 27.26 59.39 -47.37
N LYS A 14 26.02 58.91 -47.44
CA LYS A 14 24.85 59.78 -47.62
C LYS A 14 24.82 60.80 -46.47
N ARG A 15 24.79 62.10 -46.79
CA ARG A 15 24.57 63.20 -45.81
C ARG A 15 23.40 62.83 -44.90
N GLY A 16 23.66 62.75 -43.59
CA GLY A 16 22.67 62.47 -42.55
C GLY A 16 22.72 61.07 -41.92
N SER A 17 23.64 60.18 -42.30
CA SER A 17 23.76 58.88 -41.64
C SER A 17 24.58 58.95 -40.35
N ILE A 18 23.92 58.87 -39.20
CA ILE A 18 24.54 58.77 -37.87
C ILE A 18 25.54 57.60 -37.86
N SER A 19 26.76 57.86 -37.38
CA SER A 19 27.82 56.84 -37.28
C SER A 19 27.51 55.83 -36.18
N ILE A 20 28.12 54.65 -36.25
CA ILE A 20 27.96 53.64 -35.19
C ILE A 20 28.52 54.11 -33.85
N ALA A 21 29.59 54.89 -33.86
CA ALA A 21 30.16 55.49 -32.65
C ALA A 21 29.22 56.51 -32.00
N GLU A 22 28.53 57.32 -32.82
CA GLU A 22 27.61 58.35 -32.34
C GLU A 22 26.34 57.75 -31.72
N LYS A 23 25.74 56.72 -32.35
CA LYS A 23 24.51 56.11 -31.82
C LYS A 23 24.72 55.04 -30.75
N TYR A 24 25.79 54.25 -30.88
CA TYR A 24 26.06 53.10 -30.02
C TYR A 24 27.51 53.14 -29.49
N PRO A 25 27.85 54.12 -28.64
CA PRO A 25 29.20 54.25 -28.07
C PRO A 25 29.63 52.99 -27.29
N GLU A 26 28.68 52.23 -26.75
CA GLU A 26 28.94 50.96 -26.07
C GLU A 26 29.45 49.85 -27.01
N TYR A 27 29.12 49.90 -28.31
CA TYR A 27 29.63 48.91 -29.28
C TYR A 27 31.11 49.10 -29.57
N ILE A 28 31.64 50.32 -29.38
CA ILE A 28 33.03 50.65 -29.66
C ILE A 28 33.97 49.92 -28.71
N LYS A 29 33.51 49.60 -27.50
CA LYS A 29 34.23 48.75 -26.55
C LYS A 29 34.56 47.35 -27.09
N GLU A 30 33.79 46.89 -28.08
CA GLU A 30 34.01 45.60 -28.75
C GLU A 30 34.60 45.75 -30.16
N TRP A 31 35.07 46.94 -30.55
CA TRP A 31 35.69 47.18 -31.87
C TRP A 31 37.09 46.61 -31.91
N SER A 32 37.43 45.86 -32.97
CA SER A 32 38.78 45.31 -33.15
C SER A 32 39.73 46.37 -33.70
N GLU A 33 40.96 46.41 -33.17
CA GLU A 33 42.07 47.20 -33.73
C GLU A 33 42.51 46.70 -35.12
N GLU A 34 42.16 45.46 -35.49
CA GLU A 34 42.44 44.89 -36.82
C GLU A 34 41.56 45.46 -37.96
N ASN A 35 40.66 46.40 -37.65
CA ASN A 35 39.80 47.02 -38.65
C ASN A 35 40.51 48.17 -39.36
N THR A 36 40.28 48.27 -40.67
CA THR A 36 40.78 49.39 -41.49
C THR A 36 39.93 50.65 -41.38
N PHE A 37 38.67 50.51 -40.96
CA PHE A 37 37.72 51.61 -40.81
C PHE A 37 37.70 52.13 -39.37
N LYS A 38 37.65 53.44 -39.20
CA LYS A 38 37.40 54.06 -37.89
C LYS A 38 35.91 53.99 -37.55
N PRO A 39 35.53 53.78 -36.28
CA PRO A 39 34.12 53.70 -35.90
C PRO A 39 33.28 54.93 -36.26
N GLU A 40 33.90 56.12 -36.29
CA GLU A 40 33.27 57.39 -36.60
C GLU A 40 32.87 57.49 -38.09
N ASP A 41 33.55 56.73 -38.95
CA ASP A 41 33.37 56.77 -40.41
C ASP A 41 32.36 55.72 -40.92
N VAL A 42 31.81 54.90 -40.02
CA VAL A 42 30.98 53.74 -40.37
C VAL A 42 29.49 53.98 -40.02
N PRO A 43 28.60 54.12 -41.02
CA PRO A 43 27.17 54.25 -40.77
C PRO A 43 26.54 52.98 -40.17
N ILE A 44 25.55 53.13 -39.28
CA ILE A 44 24.89 52.00 -38.57
C ILE A 44 24.19 51.01 -39.51
N GLY A 45 23.64 51.50 -40.63
CA GLY A 45 22.99 50.67 -41.65
C GLY A 45 23.96 50.02 -42.64
N SER A 46 25.26 50.22 -42.46
CA SER A 46 26.27 49.78 -43.42
C SER A 46 26.30 48.27 -43.60
N ASN A 47 26.56 47.85 -44.83
CA ASN A 47 26.84 46.46 -45.20
C ASN A 47 28.31 46.08 -45.02
N GLN A 48 29.17 47.03 -44.61
CA GLN A 48 30.57 46.77 -44.30
C GLN A 48 30.70 45.69 -43.22
N LYS A 49 31.71 44.84 -43.38
CA LYS A 49 32.06 43.81 -42.41
C LYS A 49 33.08 44.39 -41.45
N ILE A 50 32.78 44.31 -40.16
CA ILE A 50 33.64 44.78 -39.09
C ILE A 50 34.01 43.58 -38.22
N LYS A 51 35.27 43.52 -37.80
CA LYS A 51 35.78 42.58 -36.82
C LYS A 51 35.51 43.12 -35.41
N TRP A 52 34.98 42.26 -34.56
CA TRP A 52 34.61 42.57 -33.18
C TRP A 52 35.33 41.66 -32.21
N ILE A 53 35.61 42.15 -31.01
CA ILE A 53 36.20 41.39 -29.89
C ILE A 53 35.30 41.60 -28.67
N CYS A 54 34.66 40.52 -28.20
CA CYS A 54 33.74 40.60 -27.07
C CYS A 54 34.54 40.50 -25.76
N ALA A 55 33.99 41.02 -24.67
CA ALA A 55 34.54 40.81 -23.33
C ALA A 55 34.73 39.32 -22.96
N CYS A 56 34.01 38.40 -23.60
CA CYS A 56 34.24 36.96 -23.43
C CYS A 56 35.48 36.39 -24.17
N GLY A 57 36.23 37.25 -24.86
CA GLY A 57 37.41 36.89 -25.67
C GLY A 57 37.11 36.40 -27.09
N ASN A 58 35.84 36.20 -27.46
CA ASN A 58 35.50 35.75 -28.81
C ASN A 58 35.69 36.86 -29.83
N LYS A 59 36.51 36.59 -30.86
CA LYS A 59 36.63 37.43 -32.06
C LYS A 59 35.62 36.96 -33.13
N TRP A 60 34.87 37.87 -33.75
CA TRP A 60 33.99 37.53 -34.87
C TRP A 60 33.85 38.67 -35.87
N GLU A 61 33.50 38.33 -37.11
CA GLU A 61 33.23 39.28 -38.17
C GLU A 61 31.73 39.28 -38.49
N THR A 62 31.10 40.45 -38.57
CA THR A 62 29.71 40.57 -39.04
C THR A 62 29.47 41.92 -39.71
N ARG A 63 28.36 42.02 -40.44
CA ARG A 63 27.92 43.30 -41.02
C ARG A 63 27.43 44.23 -39.92
N VAL A 64 27.71 45.53 -40.05
CA VAL A 64 27.37 46.56 -39.04
C VAL A 64 25.89 46.50 -38.66
N TYR A 65 24.96 46.44 -39.63
CA TYR A 65 23.53 46.37 -39.32
C TYR A 65 23.09 45.09 -38.56
N ARG A 66 23.89 44.00 -38.59
CA ARG A 66 23.62 42.75 -37.86
C ARG A 66 24.25 42.75 -36.46
N ARG A 67 25.02 43.77 -36.09
CA ARG A 67 25.71 43.87 -34.80
C ARG A 67 24.78 43.80 -33.59
N LYS A 68 23.52 44.21 -33.74
CA LYS A 68 22.46 44.08 -32.73
C LYS A 68 22.27 42.65 -32.20
N ASN A 69 22.68 41.63 -32.96
CA ASN A 69 22.62 40.23 -32.53
C ASN A 69 23.73 39.85 -31.52
N GLY A 70 24.72 40.74 -31.32
CA GLY A 70 25.80 40.56 -30.35
C GLY A 70 26.81 39.48 -30.71
N CYS A 71 27.61 39.09 -29.72
CA CYS A 71 28.60 38.02 -29.82
C CYS A 71 27.89 36.65 -30.01
N PRO A 72 28.16 35.91 -31.10
CA PRO A 72 27.53 34.61 -31.34
C PRO A 72 27.77 33.57 -30.24
N VAL A 73 28.95 33.61 -29.58
CA VAL A 73 29.30 32.71 -28.47
C VAL A 73 28.47 33.02 -27.23
N CYS A 74 28.38 34.30 -26.83
CA CYS A 74 27.56 34.71 -25.69
C CYS A 74 26.08 34.40 -25.93
N PHE A 75 25.58 34.69 -27.13
CA PHE A 75 24.20 34.37 -27.50
C PHE A 75 23.91 32.87 -27.42
N ARG A 76 24.83 32.02 -27.92
CA ARG A 76 24.71 30.56 -27.80
C ARG A 76 24.76 30.11 -26.34
N LYS A 77 25.65 30.68 -25.51
CA LYS A 77 25.72 30.38 -24.07
C LYS A 77 24.41 30.74 -23.35
N GLN A 78 23.85 31.91 -23.62
CA GLN A 78 22.55 32.34 -23.05
C GLN A 78 21.40 31.42 -23.46
N LYS A 79 21.36 30.99 -24.73
CA LYS A 79 20.38 30.01 -25.21
C LYS A 79 20.53 28.66 -24.53
N ILE A 80 21.76 28.15 -24.37
CA ILE A 80 22.01 26.90 -23.66
C ILE A 80 21.57 27.01 -22.19
N GLN A 81 21.93 28.11 -21.51
CA GLN A 81 21.56 28.32 -20.11
C GLN A 81 20.05 28.38 -19.87
N SER A 82 19.27 28.87 -20.86
CA SER A 82 17.82 29.00 -20.75
C SER A 82 17.04 27.81 -21.32
N GLN A 83 17.61 27.07 -22.27
CA GLN A 83 16.88 26.06 -23.07
C GLN A 83 17.57 24.70 -23.15
N SER A 84 18.51 24.40 -22.25
CA SER A 84 19.09 23.06 -22.15
C SER A 84 18.08 22.02 -21.67
N VAL A 85 18.35 20.75 -21.97
CA VAL A 85 17.54 19.63 -21.48
C VAL A 85 17.50 19.63 -19.95
N SER A 86 18.64 19.84 -19.29
CA SER A 86 18.68 19.86 -17.82
C SER A 86 17.87 21.01 -17.20
N ARG A 87 17.78 22.15 -17.89
CA ARG A 87 17.04 23.31 -17.40
C ARG A 87 15.53 23.14 -17.55
N LEU A 88 15.06 22.68 -18.70
CA LEU A 88 13.63 22.63 -19.03
C LEU A 88 12.97 21.27 -18.76
N TYR A 89 13.75 20.19 -18.73
CA TYR A 89 13.25 18.82 -18.58
C TYR A 89 14.08 18.04 -17.54
N PRO A 90 14.10 18.46 -16.26
CA PRO A 90 14.91 17.83 -15.22
C PRO A 90 14.55 16.35 -15.00
N ASP A 91 13.30 15.95 -15.23
CA ASP A 91 12.92 14.52 -15.13
C ASP A 91 13.56 13.66 -16.21
N LEU A 92 13.77 14.20 -17.43
CA LEU A 92 14.44 13.47 -18.51
C LEU A 92 15.96 13.34 -18.26
N VAL A 93 16.54 14.17 -17.38
CA VAL A 93 17.93 14.00 -16.95
C VAL A 93 18.12 12.68 -16.19
N LYS A 94 17.11 12.24 -15.43
CA LYS A 94 17.13 10.94 -14.74
C LYS A 94 17.21 9.77 -15.72
N GLU A 95 16.72 9.97 -16.94
CA GLU A 95 16.79 8.98 -18.01
C GLU A 95 18.01 9.13 -18.92
N TRP A 96 18.88 10.12 -18.67
CA TRP A 96 20.08 10.34 -19.46
C TRP A 96 21.14 9.28 -19.11
N HIS A 97 21.62 8.54 -20.10
CA HIS A 97 22.62 7.50 -19.85
C HIS A 97 24.01 8.09 -19.57
N GLU A 98 24.76 7.47 -18.66
CA GLU A 98 26.11 7.88 -18.25
C GLU A 98 27.16 7.76 -19.38
N ASP A 99 27.09 6.72 -20.22
CA ASP A 99 27.93 6.56 -21.43
C ASP A 99 27.81 7.68 -22.49
N ASN A 100 26.90 8.65 -22.33
CA ASN A 100 26.83 9.75 -23.29
C ASN A 100 28.03 10.69 -23.12
N THR A 101 28.69 10.99 -24.23
CA THR A 101 29.76 12.01 -24.28
C THR A 101 29.23 13.42 -24.08
N LEU A 102 27.94 13.66 -24.36
CA LEU A 102 27.30 14.96 -24.24
C LEU A 102 26.58 15.10 -22.90
N ASN A 103 26.77 16.26 -22.26
CA ASN A 103 26.09 16.63 -21.02
C ASN A 103 24.70 17.25 -21.31
N PRO A 104 23.62 16.85 -20.59
CA PRO A 104 22.27 17.38 -20.82
C PRO A 104 22.13 18.90 -20.57
N GLY A 105 23.05 19.51 -19.84
CA GLY A 105 23.09 20.95 -19.59
C GLY A 105 23.66 21.78 -20.73
N ILE A 106 24.32 21.16 -21.72
CA ILE A 106 24.81 21.84 -22.92
C ILE A 106 24.02 21.49 -24.18
N VAL A 107 23.13 20.50 -24.09
CA VAL A 107 22.28 20.06 -25.21
C VAL A 107 20.93 20.76 -25.12
N MET A 108 20.52 21.41 -26.21
CA MET A 108 19.22 22.09 -26.27
C MET A 108 18.06 21.10 -26.37
N TYR A 109 16.91 21.40 -25.76
CA TYR A 109 15.75 20.50 -25.74
C TYR A 109 15.19 20.14 -27.13
N MET A 110 15.32 21.02 -28.12
CA MET A 110 14.89 20.80 -29.51
C MET A 110 15.98 20.16 -30.40
N SER A 111 17.09 19.72 -29.79
CA SER A 111 18.21 19.15 -30.54
C SER A 111 17.81 17.86 -31.24
N ARG A 112 18.30 17.69 -32.48
CA ARG A 112 18.14 16.46 -33.27
C ARG A 112 19.23 15.44 -32.99
N VAL A 113 20.10 15.70 -32.01
CA VAL A 113 21.18 14.79 -31.65
C VAL A 113 20.63 13.51 -31.02
N ASN A 114 21.21 12.38 -31.40
CA ASN A 114 20.93 11.10 -30.78
C ASN A 114 21.76 10.95 -29.51
N VAL A 115 21.11 10.58 -28.42
CA VAL A 115 21.77 10.21 -27.17
C VAL A 115 21.20 8.88 -26.69
N LYS A 116 21.97 8.19 -25.85
CA LYS A 116 21.55 6.97 -25.19
C LYS A 116 20.67 7.33 -23.98
N TRP A 117 19.52 6.73 -23.89
CA TRP A 117 18.56 6.87 -22.78
C TRP A 117 18.51 5.59 -21.96
N LYS A 118 18.11 5.70 -20.71
CA LYS A 118 17.93 4.60 -19.76
C LYS A 118 16.64 4.82 -18.97
N CYS A 119 15.70 3.90 -19.03
CA CYS A 119 14.45 4.03 -18.25
C CYS A 119 14.61 3.40 -16.87
N GLU A 120 13.63 3.62 -15.99
CA GLU A 120 13.55 3.02 -14.65
C GLU A 120 13.61 1.48 -14.65
N ASN A 121 13.21 0.85 -15.76
CA ASN A 121 13.27 -0.60 -15.96
C ASN A 121 14.62 -1.08 -16.51
N ASN A 122 15.63 -0.20 -16.51
CA ASN A 122 17.00 -0.48 -16.92
C ASN A 122 17.16 -0.86 -18.41
N HIS A 123 16.16 -0.60 -19.25
CA HIS A 123 16.31 -0.70 -20.70
C HIS A 123 17.08 0.50 -21.23
N THR A 124 18.02 0.28 -22.14
CA THR A 124 18.77 1.34 -22.80
C THR A 124 18.41 1.41 -24.27
N TRP A 125 18.24 2.62 -24.81
CA TRP A 125 17.96 2.80 -26.24
C TRP A 125 18.51 4.13 -26.73
N ILE A 126 18.75 4.23 -28.04
CA ILE A 126 19.20 5.48 -28.68
C ILE A 126 17.97 6.21 -29.23
N SER A 127 17.86 7.50 -28.94
CA SER A 127 16.80 8.34 -29.50
C SER A 127 17.20 9.81 -29.55
N ARG A 128 16.52 10.58 -30.41
CA ARG A 128 16.72 12.02 -30.53
C ARG A 128 16.20 12.75 -29.31
N VAL A 129 16.89 13.82 -28.90
CA VAL A 129 16.46 14.65 -27.78
C VAL A 129 15.09 15.27 -28.02
N ASP A 130 14.84 15.82 -29.21
CA ASP A 130 13.54 16.41 -29.57
C ASP A 130 12.37 15.40 -29.57
N HIS A 131 12.65 14.12 -29.80
CA HIS A 131 11.62 13.07 -29.68
C HIS A 131 11.21 12.85 -28.22
N ARG A 132 12.16 12.90 -27.28
CA ARG A 132 11.86 12.76 -25.84
C ARG A 132 11.16 14.00 -25.28
N THR A 133 11.56 15.20 -25.71
CA THR A 133 11.07 16.47 -25.13
C THR A 133 9.78 16.96 -25.79
N LEU A 134 9.74 17.08 -27.13
CA LEU A 134 8.62 17.65 -27.88
C LEU A 134 7.56 16.59 -28.19
N ARG A 135 7.99 15.43 -28.68
CA ARG A 135 7.08 14.32 -29.04
C ARG A 135 6.73 13.42 -27.86
N LYS A 136 7.38 13.61 -26.72
CA LYS A 136 7.18 12.84 -25.49
C LYS A 136 7.27 11.32 -25.70
N SER A 137 8.12 10.89 -26.65
CA SER A 137 8.36 9.46 -26.86
C SER A 137 9.04 8.85 -25.64
N GLY A 138 8.69 7.62 -25.28
CA GLY A 138 9.27 6.89 -24.16
C GLY A 138 10.19 5.75 -24.59
N CYS A 139 10.44 4.83 -23.66
CA CYS A 139 11.20 3.61 -23.92
C CYS A 139 10.44 2.69 -24.89
N PRO A 140 11.00 2.35 -26.08
CA PRO A 140 10.33 1.47 -27.03
C PRO A 140 10.14 0.06 -26.46
N HIS A 141 11.08 -0.43 -25.64
CA HIS A 141 10.94 -1.71 -24.96
C HIS A 141 9.78 -1.67 -23.96
N CYS A 142 9.65 -0.64 -23.13
CA CYS A 142 8.52 -0.57 -22.21
C CYS A 142 7.18 -0.42 -22.94
N LEU A 143 7.16 0.26 -24.09
CA LEU A 143 5.95 0.38 -24.91
C LEU A 143 5.57 -0.98 -25.53
N ASP A 144 6.52 -1.66 -26.17
CA ASP A 144 6.31 -3.01 -26.72
C ASP A 144 5.90 -4.00 -25.64
N MET A 145 6.50 -3.90 -24.45
CA MET A 145 6.14 -4.74 -23.31
C MET A 145 4.76 -4.43 -22.74
N LYS A 146 4.29 -3.19 -22.78
CA LYS A 146 2.89 -2.84 -22.44
C LYS A 146 1.91 -3.41 -23.47
N ILE A 147 2.29 -3.44 -24.74
CA ILE A 147 1.49 -4.05 -25.82
C ILE A 147 1.51 -5.59 -25.70
N LYS A 148 2.65 -6.17 -25.30
CA LYS A 148 2.81 -7.61 -25.10
C LYS A 148 2.13 -8.12 -23.85
N TRP A 149 2.14 -7.32 -22.79
CA TRP A 149 1.60 -7.67 -21.48
C TRP A 149 0.72 -6.53 -20.97
N SER A 150 -0.55 -6.54 -21.40
CA SER A 150 -1.63 -5.72 -20.85
C SER A 150 -2.64 -6.61 -20.12
N ILE A 151 -3.44 -6.01 -19.24
CA ILE A 151 -4.49 -6.76 -18.53
C ILE A 151 -5.55 -7.30 -19.50
N ASP A 152 -5.87 -6.52 -20.55
CA ASP A 152 -6.80 -6.93 -21.60
C ASP A 152 -6.28 -8.13 -22.37
N ARG A 153 -5.00 -8.12 -22.74
CA ARG A 153 -4.37 -9.24 -23.44
C ARG A 153 -4.29 -10.50 -22.57
N ILE A 154 -4.03 -10.34 -21.27
CA ILE A 154 -4.08 -11.46 -20.32
C ILE A 154 -5.51 -12.04 -20.26
N ARG A 155 -6.52 -11.19 -20.23
CA ARG A 155 -7.93 -11.61 -20.25
C ARG A 155 -8.30 -12.33 -21.54
N GLU A 156 -7.97 -11.77 -22.70
CA GLU A 156 -8.23 -12.35 -24.02
C GLU A 156 -7.58 -13.71 -24.23
N THR A 157 -6.38 -13.90 -23.67
CA THR A 157 -5.66 -15.17 -23.73
C THR A 157 -6.26 -16.23 -22.79
N SER A 158 -7.01 -15.81 -21.76
CA SER A 158 -7.54 -16.69 -20.73
C SER A 158 -8.88 -17.30 -21.13
N LYS A 159 -9.11 -18.57 -20.77
CA LYS A 159 -10.45 -19.16 -20.84
C LYS A 159 -11.29 -18.68 -19.67
N ILE A 160 -12.36 -17.94 -19.93
CA ILE A 160 -13.23 -17.40 -18.87
C ILE A 160 -14.20 -18.49 -18.38
N ASN A 161 -14.27 -18.68 -17.06
CA ASN A 161 -15.31 -19.49 -16.44
C ASN A 161 -16.49 -18.60 -16.03
N GLU A 162 -17.64 -18.75 -16.69
CA GLU A 162 -18.77 -17.85 -16.50
C GLU A 162 -19.40 -17.88 -15.11
N LEU A 163 -19.31 -19.00 -14.38
CA LEU A 163 -19.89 -19.15 -13.05
C LEU A 163 -19.01 -18.47 -11.99
N THR A 164 -17.71 -18.73 -12.05
CA THR A 164 -16.75 -18.26 -11.06
C THR A 164 -16.09 -16.94 -11.44
N LYS A 165 -16.27 -16.48 -12.68
CA LYS A 165 -15.55 -15.36 -13.33
C LYS A 165 -14.03 -15.50 -13.32
N CYS A 166 -13.51 -16.73 -13.12
CA CYS A 166 -12.07 -16.98 -13.15
C CYS A 166 -11.54 -16.88 -14.58
N TRP A 167 -10.36 -16.26 -14.73
CA TRP A 167 -9.61 -16.24 -15.97
C TRP A 167 -8.64 -17.41 -15.95
N ILE A 168 -8.99 -18.52 -16.58
CA ILE A 168 -8.20 -19.74 -16.55
C ILE A 168 -7.07 -19.64 -17.56
N TRP A 169 -5.85 -19.52 -17.05
CA TRP A 169 -4.66 -19.49 -17.91
C TRP A 169 -4.38 -20.89 -18.49
N PRO A 170 -4.14 -21.01 -19.81
CA PRO A 170 -3.79 -22.27 -20.44
C PRO A 170 -2.49 -22.84 -19.86
N LYS A 171 -2.44 -24.17 -19.71
CA LYS A 171 -1.51 -24.87 -18.82
C LYS A 171 -0.40 -25.59 -19.60
N ASP A 172 0.29 -24.90 -20.49
CA ASP A 172 1.60 -25.34 -20.95
C ASP A 172 2.67 -24.77 -20.00
N THR A 173 3.50 -25.64 -19.43
CA THR A 173 4.44 -25.33 -18.32
C THR A 173 5.42 -24.19 -18.63
N TRP A 174 5.60 -23.86 -19.91
CA TRP A 174 6.41 -22.75 -20.39
C TRP A 174 5.73 -21.37 -20.33
N THR A 175 4.39 -21.29 -20.35
CA THR A 175 3.65 -20.02 -20.52
C THR A 175 3.09 -19.43 -19.23
N TYR A 176 3.15 -20.15 -18.11
CA TYR A 176 2.69 -19.62 -16.80
C TYR A 176 3.64 -18.55 -16.22
N HIS A 177 4.70 -18.21 -16.95
CA HIS A 177 5.59 -17.10 -16.64
C HIS A 177 5.68 -16.13 -17.81
N ALA A 178 5.69 -14.84 -17.50
CA ALA A 178 5.99 -13.76 -18.44
C ALA A 178 7.37 -13.17 -18.14
N ARG A 179 8.08 -12.72 -19.19
CA ARG A 179 9.18 -11.75 -19.01
C ARG A 179 8.58 -10.35 -19.05
N PHE A 180 8.59 -9.66 -17.92
CA PHE A 180 8.13 -8.27 -17.76
C PHE A 180 9.22 -7.40 -17.12
N ASN A 181 9.63 -6.31 -17.78
CA ASN A 181 10.77 -5.44 -17.47
C ASN A 181 12.04 -6.23 -17.09
N THR A 182 12.54 -7.04 -18.03
CA THR A 182 13.68 -7.99 -17.89
C THR A 182 13.56 -9.06 -16.79
N LYS A 183 12.56 -8.97 -15.91
CA LYS A 183 12.30 -9.92 -14.84
C LYS A 183 11.32 -10.99 -15.26
N LYS A 184 11.45 -12.18 -14.69
CA LYS A 184 10.48 -13.27 -14.81
C LYS A 184 9.37 -13.07 -13.77
N TRP A 185 8.12 -13.13 -14.21
CA TRP A 185 6.93 -12.99 -13.38
C TRP A 185 6.04 -14.21 -13.55
N TYR A 186 5.36 -14.65 -12.50
CA TYR A 186 4.19 -15.50 -12.66
C TYR A 186 3.04 -14.68 -13.25
N ILE A 187 2.24 -15.25 -14.16
CA ILE A 187 1.17 -14.49 -14.85
C ILE A 187 0.15 -13.91 -13.86
N HIS A 188 -0.24 -14.64 -12.81
CA HIS A 188 -1.16 -14.10 -11.80
C HIS A 188 -0.56 -12.88 -11.06
N GLN A 189 0.73 -12.91 -10.72
CA GLN A 189 1.40 -11.78 -10.07
C GLN A 189 1.48 -10.57 -11.00
N LEU A 190 1.81 -10.82 -12.27
CA LEU A 190 1.86 -9.78 -13.29
C LEU A 190 0.47 -9.17 -13.52
N SER A 191 -0.57 -9.99 -13.56
CA SER A 191 -1.97 -9.55 -13.71
C SER A 191 -2.38 -8.59 -12.59
N LEU A 192 -2.13 -8.94 -11.33
CA LEU A 192 -2.40 -8.06 -10.19
C LEU A 192 -1.59 -6.75 -10.27
N PHE A 193 -0.30 -6.85 -10.62
CA PHE A 193 0.57 -5.68 -10.76
C PHE A 193 0.12 -4.75 -11.90
N LEU A 194 -0.28 -5.28 -13.06
CA LEU A 194 -0.74 -4.48 -14.19
C LEU A 194 -2.09 -3.79 -13.90
N SER A 195 -2.96 -4.43 -13.12
CA SER A 195 -4.27 -3.86 -12.73
C SER A 195 -4.16 -2.79 -11.63
N THR A 196 -3.28 -3.00 -10.64
CA THR A 196 -3.26 -2.16 -9.42
C THR A 196 -2.00 -1.31 -9.25
N GLY A 197 -0.91 -1.62 -9.96
CA GLY A 197 0.41 -1.04 -9.75
C GLY A 197 1.12 -1.54 -8.48
N VAL A 198 0.49 -2.40 -7.68
CA VAL A 198 1.00 -2.81 -6.36
C VAL A 198 1.98 -3.99 -6.49
N ARG A 199 3.09 -3.93 -5.74
CA ARG A 199 4.10 -4.98 -5.65
C ARG A 199 4.12 -5.65 -4.29
N THR A 200 4.61 -6.89 -4.25
CA THR A 200 4.87 -7.60 -2.99
C THR A 200 5.85 -6.81 -2.13
N SER A 201 5.67 -6.88 -0.81
CA SER A 201 6.51 -6.23 0.19
C SER A 201 7.05 -7.26 1.18
N GLN A 202 7.92 -6.83 2.09
CA GLN A 202 8.38 -7.71 3.18
C GLN A 202 7.22 -8.18 4.07
N GLU A 203 6.24 -7.31 4.33
CA GLU A 203 5.05 -7.65 5.12
C GLU A 203 4.10 -8.59 4.37
N LYS A 204 3.91 -8.36 3.06
CA LYS A 204 3.04 -9.17 2.19
C LYS A 204 3.83 -9.72 1.00
N PRO A 205 4.60 -10.80 1.21
CA PRO A 205 5.49 -11.33 0.19
C PRO A 205 4.78 -12.19 -0.88
N HIS A 206 3.49 -12.51 -0.71
CA HIS A 206 2.77 -13.41 -1.61
C HIS A 206 1.59 -12.74 -2.31
N VAL A 207 1.26 -13.26 -3.49
CA VAL A 207 -0.03 -13.04 -4.15
C VAL A 207 -0.87 -14.29 -3.90
N ALA A 208 -1.99 -14.13 -3.21
CA ALA A 208 -2.92 -15.19 -2.87
C ALA A 208 -4.19 -15.09 -3.73
N HIS A 209 -4.84 -16.24 -3.95
CA HIS A 209 -6.09 -16.33 -4.69
C HIS A 209 -7.25 -16.33 -3.71
N THR A 210 -8.26 -15.49 -3.93
CA THR A 210 -9.51 -15.52 -3.17
C THR A 210 -10.50 -16.56 -3.71
N CYS A 211 -10.32 -16.99 -4.96
CA CYS A 211 -11.18 -17.94 -5.65
C CYS A 211 -10.80 -19.42 -5.43
N GLY A 212 -9.66 -19.71 -4.81
CA GLY A 212 -9.16 -21.08 -4.61
C GLY A 212 -8.68 -21.80 -5.86
N ASN A 213 -8.73 -21.16 -7.04
CA ASN A 213 -8.27 -21.74 -8.29
C ASN A 213 -6.87 -21.24 -8.65
N HIS A 214 -5.89 -22.14 -8.58
CA HIS A 214 -4.48 -21.84 -8.81
C HIS A 214 -4.13 -21.45 -10.27
N GLN A 215 -5.04 -21.69 -11.23
CA GLN A 215 -4.89 -21.28 -12.63
C GLN A 215 -5.54 -19.94 -12.94
N CYS A 216 -6.26 -19.36 -11.97
CA CYS A 216 -6.93 -18.08 -12.16
C CYS A 216 -5.91 -16.95 -12.20
N VAL A 217 -5.98 -16.13 -13.24
CA VAL A 217 -5.16 -14.91 -13.38
C VAL A 217 -6.01 -13.64 -13.38
N ASN A 218 -7.28 -13.72 -12.97
CA ASN A 218 -8.17 -12.57 -12.85
C ASN A 218 -7.68 -11.68 -11.67
N PRO A 219 -7.33 -10.40 -11.90
CA PRO A 219 -6.85 -9.51 -10.83
C PRO A 219 -7.86 -9.35 -9.69
N ASP A 220 -9.17 -9.41 -9.96
CA ASP A 220 -10.23 -9.31 -8.94
C ASP A 220 -10.25 -10.50 -7.97
N HIS A 221 -9.62 -11.61 -8.37
CA HIS A 221 -9.47 -12.81 -7.56
C HIS A 221 -8.10 -12.94 -6.90
N LEU A 222 -7.27 -11.89 -6.98
CA LEU A 222 -5.90 -11.88 -6.49
C LEU A 222 -5.70 -10.76 -5.48
N ARG A 223 -4.90 -11.03 -4.44
CA ARG A 223 -4.55 -10.02 -3.44
C ARG A 223 -3.16 -10.25 -2.90
N LEU A 224 -2.53 -9.20 -2.38
CA LEU A 224 -1.35 -9.36 -1.55
C LEU A 224 -1.71 -10.03 -0.23
N ALA A 225 -0.85 -10.97 0.18
CA ALA A 225 -1.03 -11.75 1.38
C ALA A 225 0.29 -11.95 2.13
N THR A 226 0.18 -11.99 3.45
CA THR A 226 1.24 -12.52 4.32
C THR A 226 1.37 -14.03 4.13
N ILE A 227 2.47 -14.63 4.59
CA ILE A 227 2.64 -16.09 4.63
C ILE A 227 1.47 -16.75 5.40
N ILE A 228 1.10 -16.15 6.53
CA ILE A 228 0.04 -16.67 7.41
C ILE A 228 -1.33 -16.61 6.71
N GLU A 229 -1.63 -15.52 6.02
CA GLU A 229 -2.87 -15.37 5.25
C GLU A 229 -2.93 -16.37 4.09
N ASN A 230 -1.85 -16.53 3.34
CA ASN A 230 -1.80 -17.49 2.23
C ASN A 230 -1.95 -18.95 2.72
N CYS A 231 -1.37 -19.28 3.89
CA CYS A 231 -1.59 -20.58 4.54
C CYS A 231 -3.06 -20.78 4.94
N ARG A 232 -3.70 -19.76 5.50
CA ARG A 232 -5.14 -19.82 5.83
C ARG A 232 -6.00 -20.00 4.58
N ASP A 233 -5.66 -19.34 3.48
CA ASP A 233 -6.39 -19.50 2.21
C ASP A 233 -6.27 -20.93 1.68
N LYS A 234 -5.08 -21.55 1.79
CA LYS A 234 -4.89 -22.97 1.43
C LYS A 234 -5.75 -23.90 2.29
N ASP A 235 -5.88 -23.61 3.57
CA ASP A 235 -6.73 -24.36 4.50
C ASP A 235 -8.22 -24.18 4.18
N LEU A 236 -8.66 -22.93 3.94
CA LEU A 236 -10.04 -22.59 3.54
C LEU A 236 -10.44 -23.29 2.24
N HIS A 237 -9.53 -23.32 1.26
CA HIS A 237 -9.77 -23.99 -0.02
C HIS A 237 -9.48 -25.49 0.00
N GLY A 238 -9.08 -26.06 1.14
CA GLY A 238 -8.83 -27.49 1.29
C GLY A 238 -7.67 -28.04 0.44
N THR A 239 -6.77 -27.17 -0.03
CA THR A 239 -5.62 -27.52 -0.89
C THR A 239 -4.38 -27.88 -0.08
N GLN A 240 -4.39 -27.65 1.24
CA GLN A 240 -3.31 -28.04 2.13
C GLN A 240 -3.22 -29.56 2.25
N LEU A 241 -2.07 -30.13 1.87
CA LEU A 241 -1.78 -31.56 1.99
C LEU A 241 -1.47 -31.90 3.46
N VAL A 242 -2.44 -32.48 4.16
CA VAL A 242 -2.32 -32.91 5.56
C VAL A 242 -2.58 -34.40 5.75
N GLY A 243 -1.99 -34.98 6.79
CA GLY A 243 -2.23 -36.38 7.16
C GLY A 243 -1.85 -37.33 6.02
N GLN A 244 -2.72 -38.31 5.74
CA GLN A 244 -2.50 -39.31 4.69
C GLN A 244 -2.44 -38.74 3.26
N LYS A 245 -2.91 -37.51 3.03
CA LYS A 245 -2.81 -36.85 1.71
C LYS A 245 -1.40 -36.36 1.37
N HIS A 246 -0.50 -36.30 2.36
CA HIS A 246 0.87 -35.86 2.15
C HIS A 246 1.75 -37.03 1.64
N PRO A 247 2.51 -36.89 0.54
CA PRO A 247 3.27 -38.01 -0.06
C PRO A 247 4.27 -38.68 0.88
N LYS A 248 4.83 -37.94 1.84
CA LYS A 248 5.76 -38.45 2.88
C LYS A 248 5.06 -39.03 4.10
N SER A 249 3.74 -39.17 4.09
CA SER A 249 2.97 -39.67 5.22
C SER A 249 3.14 -41.19 5.36
N LYS A 250 3.76 -41.62 6.47
CA LYS A 250 3.95 -43.05 6.80
C LYS A 250 2.74 -43.73 7.43
N LEU A 251 1.74 -42.95 7.85
CA LEU A 251 0.60 -43.46 8.61
C LEU A 251 -0.71 -43.08 7.92
N THR A 252 -1.70 -43.96 7.95
CA THR A 252 -3.07 -43.62 7.54
C THR A 252 -3.80 -42.86 8.64
N ASP A 253 -4.93 -42.27 8.27
CA ASP A 253 -5.81 -41.59 9.20
C ASP A 253 -6.36 -42.54 10.29
N ILE A 254 -6.67 -43.79 9.91
CA ILE A 254 -7.12 -44.86 10.82
C ILE A 254 -6.00 -45.22 11.82
N GLN A 255 -4.78 -45.44 11.34
CA GLN A 255 -3.63 -45.75 12.22
C GLN A 255 -3.35 -44.63 13.22
N ALA A 256 -3.55 -43.37 12.82
CA ALA A 256 -3.41 -42.25 13.74
C ALA A 256 -4.52 -42.19 14.79
N GLN A 257 -5.73 -42.65 14.48
CA GLN A 257 -6.81 -42.79 15.46
C GLN A 257 -6.50 -43.92 16.45
N GLU A 258 -6.05 -45.08 15.98
CA GLU A 258 -5.61 -46.20 16.83
C GLU A 258 -4.49 -45.80 17.81
N ILE A 259 -3.49 -45.04 17.33
CA ILE A 259 -2.40 -44.50 18.17
C ILE A 259 -2.94 -43.58 19.28
N ARG A 260 -4.01 -42.84 18.97
CA ARG A 260 -4.62 -41.85 19.86
C ARG A 260 -5.45 -42.52 20.97
N GLU A 261 -6.16 -43.58 20.61
CA GLU A 261 -7.04 -44.35 21.51
C GLU A 261 -6.29 -45.43 22.29
N SER A 262 -5.11 -45.86 21.80
CA SER A 262 -4.31 -46.90 22.46
C SER A 262 -3.80 -46.48 23.84
N LYS A 263 -3.90 -47.40 24.81
CA LYS A 263 -3.30 -47.25 26.16
C LYS A 263 -1.84 -47.73 26.21
N GLU A 264 -1.31 -48.29 25.11
CA GLU A 264 0.05 -48.80 25.05
C GLU A 264 1.10 -47.69 25.22
N ARG A 265 2.27 -48.05 25.76
CA ARG A 265 3.39 -47.12 25.92
C ARG A 265 3.91 -46.69 24.54
N ASN A 266 4.27 -45.41 24.39
CA ASN A 266 4.77 -44.86 23.11
C ASN A 266 5.90 -45.68 22.45
N ARG A 267 6.76 -46.35 23.24
CA ARG A 267 7.82 -47.22 22.71
C ARG A 267 7.30 -48.44 21.94
N VAL A 268 6.15 -48.98 22.34
CA VAL A 268 5.49 -50.11 21.67
C VAL A 268 4.87 -49.64 20.35
N LEU A 269 4.19 -48.49 20.38
CA LEU A 269 3.59 -47.87 19.20
C LEU A 269 4.62 -47.47 18.14
N VAL A 270 5.82 -47.04 18.55
CA VAL A 270 6.95 -46.76 17.64
C VAL A 270 7.34 -47.99 16.82
N LEU A 271 7.47 -49.16 17.48
CA LEU A 271 7.83 -50.41 16.83
C LEU A 271 6.68 -50.91 15.94
N LYS A 272 5.45 -50.83 16.44
CA LYS A 272 4.24 -51.30 15.73
C LYS A 272 3.97 -50.54 14.43
N TYR A 273 4.21 -49.22 14.42
CA TYR A 273 3.83 -48.35 13.31
C TYR A 273 5.03 -47.78 12.53
N GLY A 274 6.27 -48.13 12.88
CA GLY A 274 7.47 -47.73 12.13
C GLY A 274 7.70 -46.21 12.06
N VAL A 275 7.31 -45.47 13.10
CA VAL A 275 7.41 -44.01 13.18
C VAL A 275 8.14 -43.54 14.43
N THR A 276 8.63 -42.31 14.42
CA THR A 276 9.40 -41.77 15.55
C THR A 276 8.53 -41.62 16.81
N ARG A 277 9.17 -41.71 17.99
CA ARG A 277 8.51 -41.47 19.29
C ARG A 277 7.87 -40.08 19.36
N TYR A 278 8.48 -39.10 18.69
CA TYR A 278 7.95 -37.75 18.56
C TYR A 278 6.66 -37.68 17.73
N THR A 279 6.58 -38.46 16.64
CA THR A 279 5.35 -38.61 15.82
C THR A 279 4.20 -39.15 16.66
N ILE A 280 4.43 -40.20 17.45
CA ILE A 280 3.43 -40.77 18.37
C ILE A 280 2.99 -39.73 19.43
N HIS A 281 3.96 -39.02 20.04
CA HIS A 281 3.67 -37.98 21.02
C HIS A 281 2.79 -36.87 20.44
N ASN A 282 3.08 -36.38 19.23
CA ASN A 282 2.30 -35.31 18.59
C ASN A 282 0.88 -35.75 18.22
N ILE A 283 0.70 -37.02 17.82
CA ILE A 283 -0.64 -37.58 17.52
C ILE A 283 -1.46 -37.68 18.81
N ARG A 284 -0.87 -38.16 19.91
CA ARG A 284 -1.54 -38.32 21.21
C ARG A 284 -1.84 -36.99 21.91
N SER A 285 -0.92 -36.02 21.82
CA SER A 285 -1.10 -34.68 22.39
C SER A 285 -1.99 -33.76 21.55
N GLY A 286 -2.50 -34.24 20.42
CA GLY A 286 -3.33 -33.45 19.51
C GLY A 286 -2.56 -32.35 18.77
N LYS A 287 -1.23 -32.33 18.83
CA LYS A 287 -0.37 -31.38 18.08
C LYS A 287 -0.27 -31.73 16.59
N SER A 288 -0.60 -32.96 16.20
CA SER A 288 -0.66 -33.38 14.78
C SER A 288 -1.86 -34.27 14.48
N ARG A 289 -2.26 -34.31 13.20
CA ARG A 289 -3.35 -35.15 12.67
C ARG A 289 -4.71 -34.93 13.32
N ILE A 290 -5.05 -33.70 13.70
CA ILE A 290 -6.38 -33.36 14.24
C ILE A 290 -7.45 -33.57 13.14
N GLN A 291 -7.89 -34.81 12.96
CA GLN A 291 -9.20 -35.07 12.39
C GLN A 291 -10.20 -34.42 13.34
N ASN A 292 -11.04 -33.53 12.81
CA ASN A 292 -12.03 -32.70 13.53
C ASN A 292 -11.61 -31.32 14.05
N MET A 293 -10.63 -30.65 13.42
CA MET A 293 -10.82 -29.20 13.21
C MET A 293 -11.74 -28.97 12.01
N HIS A 294 -11.60 -29.73 10.92
CA HIS A 294 -12.32 -29.49 9.67
C HIS A 294 -13.82 -29.85 9.72
N ALA A 295 -14.26 -30.91 10.42
CA ALA A 295 -15.71 -31.16 10.57
C ALA A 295 -16.35 -30.19 11.57
N LYS A 296 -15.62 -29.79 12.63
CA LYS A 296 -16.09 -28.79 13.59
C LYS A 296 -16.18 -27.42 12.94
N TYR A 297 -15.24 -27.05 12.06
CA TYR A 297 -15.29 -25.83 11.27
C TYR A 297 -16.27 -25.89 10.11
N ALA A 298 -16.41 -27.01 9.39
CA ALA A 298 -17.41 -27.16 8.33
C ALA A 298 -18.83 -27.22 8.88
N ILE A 299 -19.07 -27.86 10.03
CA ILE A 299 -20.36 -27.77 10.74
C ILE A 299 -20.56 -26.34 11.26
N ARG A 300 -19.52 -25.69 11.81
CA ARG A 300 -19.61 -24.30 12.29
C ARG A 300 -19.74 -23.29 11.16
N GLU A 301 -19.25 -23.58 9.95
CA GLU A 301 -19.30 -22.80 8.71
C GLU A 301 -20.59 -23.10 7.95
N ARG A 302 -21.15 -24.31 8.04
CA ARG A 302 -22.51 -24.64 7.61
C ARG A 302 -23.54 -24.02 8.56
N GLN A 303 -23.28 -24.02 9.87
CA GLN A 303 -24.05 -23.27 10.88
C GLN A 303 -23.81 -21.77 10.75
N LEU A 304 -22.63 -21.30 10.31
CA LEU A 304 -22.36 -19.89 10.02
C LEU A 304 -23.08 -19.48 8.73
N LYS A 305 -23.03 -20.30 7.67
CA LYS A 305 -23.75 -20.12 6.41
C LYS A 305 -25.24 -20.16 6.65
N LEU A 306 -25.77 -21.08 7.44
CA LEU A 306 -27.18 -21.11 7.89
C LEU A 306 -27.53 -19.89 8.77
N ARG A 307 -26.60 -19.40 9.61
CA ARG A 307 -26.77 -18.14 10.37
C ARG A 307 -26.70 -16.90 9.47
N LEU A 308 -25.87 -16.91 8.43
CA LEU A 308 -25.63 -15.83 7.46
C LEU A 308 -26.75 -15.77 6.41
N THR A 309 -27.28 -16.90 5.97
CA THR A 309 -28.51 -16.99 5.17
C THR A 309 -29.72 -16.55 6.00
N ASN A 310 -29.69 -16.74 7.33
CA ASN A 310 -30.65 -16.13 8.25
C ASN A 310 -30.34 -14.64 8.57
N ILE A 311 -29.17 -14.09 8.23
CA ILE A 311 -28.87 -12.65 8.33
C ILE A 311 -29.27 -11.95 7.02
N ALA A 312 -29.20 -12.66 5.89
CA ALA A 312 -29.63 -12.21 4.57
C ALA A 312 -31.16 -11.96 4.44
N SER A 313 -31.94 -12.18 5.51
CA SER A 313 -33.36 -11.86 5.58
C SER A 313 -33.67 -10.53 6.29
N ILE A 314 -32.66 -9.79 6.74
CA ILE A 314 -32.81 -8.48 7.39
C ILE A 314 -32.33 -7.41 6.41
N THR A 315 -33.24 -6.57 5.94
CA THR A 315 -32.95 -5.47 5.02
C THR A 315 -32.60 -4.20 5.80
N PRO A 316 -31.94 -3.22 5.16
CA PRO A 316 -31.72 -1.89 5.73
C PRO A 316 -32.99 -1.23 6.31
N GLU A 317 -34.17 -1.53 5.75
CA GLU A 317 -35.49 -1.03 6.19
C GLU A 317 -35.95 -1.67 7.52
N ASP A 318 -35.62 -2.94 7.76
CA ASP A 318 -35.90 -3.61 9.04
C ASP A 318 -35.09 -3.01 10.20
N TYR A 319 -33.85 -2.61 9.92
CA TYR A 319 -32.99 -1.94 10.89
C TYR A 319 -33.54 -0.56 11.24
N LYS A 320 -33.93 0.24 10.23
CA LYS A 320 -34.47 1.59 10.42
C LYS A 320 -35.82 1.59 11.16
N SER A 321 -36.73 0.67 10.84
CA SER A 321 -38.06 0.57 11.49
C SER A 321 -38.00 0.09 12.94
N SER A 322 -37.01 -0.75 13.29
CA SER A 322 -36.79 -1.17 14.68
C SER A 322 -36.10 -0.09 15.50
N PHE A 323 -35.23 0.71 14.87
CA PHE A 323 -34.48 1.78 15.52
C PHE A 323 -35.37 2.95 15.95
N SER A 324 -36.32 3.37 15.12
CA SER A 324 -37.25 4.48 15.43
C SER A 324 -38.18 4.22 16.62
N ARG A 325 -38.34 2.96 17.07
CA ARG A 325 -39.13 2.59 18.26
C ARG A 325 -38.37 2.76 19.59
N ALA A 326 -37.08 3.06 19.55
CA ALA A 326 -36.21 3.05 20.72
C ALA A 326 -35.80 4.46 21.24
N GLU A 327 -36.05 5.52 20.47
CA GLU A 327 -35.70 6.91 20.79
C GLU A 327 -36.67 7.54 21.78
N VAL A 328 -36.23 7.86 23.00
CA VAL A 328 -37.13 8.66 23.84
C VAL A 328 -36.51 9.66 24.83
N GLU A 329 -35.23 9.66 25.18
CA GLU A 329 -34.72 10.64 26.17
C GLU A 329 -33.24 10.99 25.98
N SER A 330 -32.87 12.25 26.27
CA SER A 330 -31.50 12.77 26.27
C SER A 330 -30.91 12.80 27.68
N ALA A 331 -29.71 12.27 27.88
CA ALA A 331 -29.00 12.30 29.16
C ALA A 331 -27.59 12.88 29.03
N GLU A 332 -27.07 13.46 30.12
CA GLU A 332 -25.70 13.93 30.21
C GLU A 332 -24.76 12.76 30.57
N SER A 333 -23.55 12.76 30.00
CA SER A 333 -22.54 11.72 30.25
C SER A 333 -21.16 12.30 29.99
N ASP A 334 -20.19 11.87 30.81
CA ASP A 334 -18.81 12.28 30.65
C ASP A 334 -18.18 11.73 29.36
N PRO A 335 -17.31 12.53 28.70
CA PRO A 335 -16.50 12.10 27.58
C PRO A 335 -15.45 11.06 27.98
N VAL A 336 -15.13 10.13 27.07
CA VAL A 336 -13.92 9.30 27.17
C VAL A 336 -12.77 10.12 26.56
N PRO A 337 -11.63 10.31 27.24
CA PRO A 337 -10.50 11.06 26.69
C PRO A 337 -10.01 10.40 25.40
N ASN A 338 -10.18 11.05 24.26
CA ASN A 338 -9.65 10.56 22.99
C ASN A 338 -8.91 11.67 22.23
N ASP A 339 -8.01 11.20 21.37
CA ASP A 339 -7.03 11.96 20.60
C ASP A 339 -7.66 13.11 19.79
N SER A 340 -7.41 14.34 20.24
CA SER A 340 -7.23 15.56 19.43
C SER A 340 -8.21 15.87 18.28
N SER A 341 -9.51 15.56 18.33
CA SER A 341 -10.45 16.09 17.29
C SER A 341 -11.98 15.96 17.50
N ILE A 342 -12.52 15.44 18.61
CA ILE A 342 -13.99 15.41 18.78
C ILE A 342 -14.37 15.81 20.22
N VAL A 343 -14.76 17.07 20.39
CA VAL A 343 -15.52 17.54 21.55
C VAL A 343 -16.93 16.96 21.40
N LEU A 344 -17.45 16.32 22.44
CA LEU A 344 -18.83 15.81 22.46
C LEU A 344 -19.81 17.00 22.41
N VAL A 345 -20.26 17.37 21.21
CA VAL A 345 -21.18 18.50 21.00
C VAL A 345 -22.62 18.14 21.39
N THR A 346 -22.97 16.85 21.51
CA THR A 346 -24.34 16.37 21.68
C THR A 346 -24.54 15.50 22.94
N LYS A 347 -25.78 15.44 23.45
CA LYS A 347 -26.15 14.64 24.64
C LYS A 347 -26.24 13.14 24.28
N CYS A 348 -26.13 12.26 25.28
CA CYS A 348 -26.36 10.83 25.08
C CYS A 348 -27.84 10.56 24.75
N THR A 349 -28.09 9.77 23.72
CA THR A 349 -29.43 9.25 23.41
C THR A 349 -29.62 7.91 24.13
N LEU A 350 -30.60 7.85 25.03
CA LEU A 350 -30.91 6.67 25.84
C LEU A 350 -32.22 6.03 25.43
N SER A 351 -32.31 4.73 25.69
CA SER A 351 -33.48 3.93 25.36
C SER A 351 -34.32 3.66 26.60
N LYS A 352 -35.65 3.61 26.43
CA LYS A 352 -36.59 3.20 27.50
C LYS A 352 -36.46 1.74 27.93
N PHE A 353 -35.80 0.90 27.13
CA PHE A 353 -35.65 -0.51 27.46
C PHE A 353 -34.63 -0.73 28.57
N LYS A 354 -35.00 -1.57 29.55
CA LYS A 354 -34.13 -1.91 30.69
C LYS A 354 -32.82 -2.56 30.19
N PRO A 355 -31.65 -2.10 30.67
CA PRO A 355 -30.38 -2.69 30.29
C PRO A 355 -30.27 -4.14 30.77
N ASN A 356 -29.49 -4.92 30.04
CA ASN A 356 -29.13 -6.29 30.40
C ASN A 356 -28.10 -6.32 31.55
N ARG A 357 -27.69 -7.53 31.96
CA ARG A 357 -26.69 -7.74 33.03
C ARG A 357 -25.32 -7.10 32.76
N ASP A 358 -24.99 -6.82 31.50
CA ASP A 358 -23.72 -6.19 31.10
C ASP A 358 -23.82 -4.65 31.02
N GLY A 359 -25.02 -4.09 31.24
CA GLY A 359 -25.29 -2.65 31.19
C GLY A 359 -25.62 -2.12 29.79
N TYR A 360 -25.96 -2.98 28.82
CA TYR A 360 -26.33 -2.58 27.47
C TYR A 360 -27.82 -2.77 27.20
N THR A 361 -28.40 -1.94 26.33
CA THR A 361 -29.75 -2.14 25.82
C THR A 361 -29.75 -3.11 24.65
N ASP A 362 -30.62 -4.12 24.72
CA ASP A 362 -30.83 -5.08 23.64
C ASP A 362 -32.19 -4.87 22.98
N ILE A 363 -32.26 -4.96 21.66
CA ILE A 363 -33.48 -4.89 20.85
C ILE A 363 -33.61 -6.13 19.97
N CYS A 364 -34.84 -6.54 19.66
CA CYS A 364 -35.11 -7.63 18.74
C CYS A 364 -35.39 -7.11 17.34
N VAL A 365 -34.61 -7.54 16.35
CA VAL A 365 -34.85 -7.30 14.91
C VAL A 365 -35.09 -8.65 14.25
N LYS A 366 -36.28 -8.87 13.67
CA LYS A 366 -36.69 -10.15 13.03
C LYS A 366 -36.32 -11.39 13.88
N ASN A 367 -36.73 -11.38 15.15
CA ASN A 367 -36.46 -12.43 16.15
C ASN A 367 -34.98 -12.65 16.54
N LYS A 368 -34.09 -11.70 16.21
CA LYS A 368 -32.69 -11.71 16.65
C LYS A 368 -32.42 -10.58 17.62
N LYS A 369 -31.84 -10.93 18.76
CA LYS A 369 -31.41 -9.99 19.80
C LYS A 369 -30.11 -9.30 19.37
N ILE A 370 -30.14 -7.99 19.20
CA ILE A 370 -29.01 -7.13 18.79
C ILE A 370 -28.86 -6.00 19.82
N ARG A 371 -27.63 -5.62 20.15
CA ARG A 371 -27.38 -4.46 21.04
C ARG A 371 -27.71 -3.16 20.32
N LEU A 372 -28.40 -2.25 21.00
CA LEU A 372 -28.92 -1.03 20.39
C LEU A 372 -27.80 -0.10 19.85
N HIS A 373 -26.70 0.05 20.57
CA HIS A 373 -25.55 0.82 20.07
C HIS A 373 -24.89 0.16 18.85
N ILE A 374 -24.88 -1.17 18.76
CA ILE A 374 -24.37 -1.88 17.59
C ILE A 374 -25.27 -1.60 16.39
N LEU A 375 -26.59 -1.66 16.60
CA LEU A 375 -27.56 -1.33 15.57
C LEU A 375 -27.39 0.12 15.08
N SER A 376 -27.21 1.09 15.99
CA SER A 376 -26.95 2.48 15.62
C SER A 376 -25.67 2.64 14.79
N ALA A 377 -24.58 2.00 15.20
CA ALA A 377 -23.32 2.05 14.45
C ALA A 377 -23.44 1.37 13.08
N MET A 378 -24.21 0.28 12.97
CA MET A 378 -24.50 -0.36 11.68
C MET A 378 -25.22 0.60 10.73
N ILE A 379 -26.25 1.28 11.21
CA ILE A 379 -27.06 2.21 10.40
C ILE A 379 -26.25 3.43 9.96
N HIS A 380 -25.55 4.08 10.90
CA HIS A 380 -24.96 5.40 10.67
C HIS A 380 -23.49 5.37 10.26
N HIS A 381 -22.72 4.35 10.65
CA HIS A 381 -21.27 4.28 10.39
C HIS A 381 -20.84 3.12 9.48
N ASN A 382 -21.75 2.19 9.19
CA ASN A 382 -21.44 1.00 8.40
C ASN A 382 -22.45 0.74 7.27
N ASN A 383 -23.15 1.77 6.77
CA ASN A 383 -24.09 1.69 5.65
C ASN A 383 -25.10 0.52 5.75
N CYS A 384 -25.69 0.34 6.93
CA CYS A 384 -26.60 -0.76 7.26
C CYS A 384 -26.02 -2.18 7.09
N GLN A 385 -24.69 -2.33 7.02
CA GLN A 385 -24.02 -3.62 6.92
C GLN A 385 -23.64 -4.19 8.29
N PRO A 386 -23.55 -5.52 8.44
CA PRO A 386 -23.00 -6.15 9.64
C PRO A 386 -21.54 -5.75 9.88
N ILE A 387 -21.18 -5.57 11.15
CA ILE A 387 -19.80 -5.25 11.55
C ILE A 387 -18.93 -6.51 11.43
N ALA A 388 -17.74 -6.36 10.82
CA ALA A 388 -16.79 -7.45 10.65
C ALA A 388 -16.40 -8.08 11.99
N LYS A 389 -16.16 -9.40 12.01
CA LYS A 389 -16.01 -10.20 13.25
C LYS A 389 -14.81 -9.80 14.13
N ASP A 390 -13.82 -9.17 13.52
CA ASP A 390 -12.59 -8.67 14.13
C ASP A 390 -12.71 -7.22 14.65
N LEU A 391 -13.76 -6.51 14.26
CA LEU A 391 -14.08 -5.15 14.70
C LEU A 391 -15.10 -5.14 15.84
N VAL A 392 -15.11 -4.05 16.60
CA VAL A 392 -16.03 -3.80 17.72
C VAL A 392 -16.54 -2.35 17.66
N VAL A 393 -17.76 -2.13 18.18
CA VAL A 393 -18.30 -0.78 18.38
C VAL A 393 -17.86 -0.29 19.75
N ARG A 394 -17.32 0.92 19.77
CA ARG A 394 -16.71 1.55 20.94
C ARG A 394 -17.46 2.83 21.28
N HIS A 395 -17.69 3.07 22.55
CA HIS A 395 -18.30 4.31 23.04
C HIS A 395 -17.24 5.39 23.23
N LEU A 396 -17.54 6.60 22.76
CA LEU A 396 -16.81 7.84 23.04
C LEU A 396 -17.32 8.54 24.32
N CYS A 397 -18.37 7.99 24.93
CA CYS A 397 -18.96 8.44 26.20
C CYS A 397 -18.91 7.31 27.24
N ARG A 398 -19.05 7.62 28.53
CA ARG A 398 -19.03 6.61 29.61
C ARG A 398 -20.35 5.88 29.82
N ASN A 399 -21.41 6.25 29.09
CA ASN A 399 -22.72 5.64 29.22
C ASN A 399 -22.90 4.44 28.29
N ARG A 400 -22.93 3.23 28.85
CA ARG A 400 -23.08 1.96 28.10
C ARG A 400 -24.44 1.78 27.42
N THR A 401 -25.48 2.47 27.89
CA THR A 401 -26.82 2.43 27.27
C THR A 401 -26.98 3.48 26.17
N CYS A 402 -26.03 4.39 26.01
CA CYS A 402 -26.02 5.36 24.92
C CYS A 402 -25.96 4.66 23.57
N PHE A 403 -26.84 5.08 22.67
CA PHE A 403 -26.83 4.66 21.27
C PHE A 403 -26.77 5.84 20.29
N ASN A 404 -26.49 7.07 20.75
CA ASN A 404 -26.20 8.20 19.85
C ASN A 404 -25.05 7.82 18.90
N HIS A 405 -25.28 7.84 17.59
CA HIS A 405 -24.27 7.46 16.61
C HIS A 405 -23.01 8.33 16.71
N GLU A 406 -23.12 9.62 17.03
CA GLU A 406 -21.95 10.50 17.19
C GLU A 406 -21.03 10.08 18.34
N HIS A 407 -21.56 9.32 19.31
CA HIS A 407 -20.82 8.82 20.46
C HIS A 407 -20.29 7.39 20.24
N LEU A 408 -20.35 6.88 19.01
CA LEU A 408 -19.96 5.52 18.66
C LEU A 408 -18.92 5.52 17.54
N LYS A 409 -17.91 4.66 17.68
CA LYS A 409 -16.88 4.47 16.65
C LYS A 409 -16.59 2.99 16.45
N ILE A 410 -16.48 2.56 15.19
CA ILE A 410 -16.05 1.20 14.84
C ILE A 410 -14.52 1.17 14.88
N GLY A 411 -13.97 0.18 15.59
CA GLY A 411 -12.51 0.02 15.67
C GLY A 411 -12.10 -1.40 16.01
N SER A 412 -10.80 -1.63 16.05
CA SER A 412 -10.20 -2.89 16.45
C SER A 412 -10.35 -3.14 17.96
N ARG A 413 -10.22 -4.42 18.35
CA ARG A 413 -10.18 -4.81 19.77
C ARG A 413 -9.03 -4.15 20.53
N ARG A 414 -7.88 -3.92 19.86
CA ARG A 414 -6.71 -3.26 20.44
C ARG A 414 -7.06 -1.84 20.83
N GLU A 415 -7.65 -1.09 19.92
CA GLU A 415 -8.01 0.29 20.22
C GLU A 415 -9.13 0.35 21.28
N ASN A 416 -10.11 -0.57 21.27
CA ASN A 416 -11.11 -0.67 22.36
C ASN A 416 -10.47 -0.90 23.74
N ALA A 417 -9.39 -1.70 23.80
CA ALA A 417 -8.63 -1.87 25.03
C ALA A 417 -7.91 -0.57 25.46
N VAL A 418 -7.46 0.24 24.50
CA VAL A 418 -6.86 1.56 24.76
C VAL A 418 -7.91 2.56 25.28
N ASP A 419 -9.14 2.56 24.75
CA ASP A 419 -10.22 3.40 25.32
C ASP A 419 -10.55 2.99 26.75
N ALA A 420 -10.63 1.68 27.01
CA ALA A 420 -10.87 1.18 28.35
C ALA A 420 -9.78 1.64 29.32
N LEU A 421 -8.50 1.56 28.91
CA LEU A 421 -7.37 2.09 29.68
C LEU A 421 -7.48 3.59 29.95
N ARG A 422 -7.75 4.39 28.91
CA ARG A 422 -7.90 5.85 29.02
C ARG A 422 -9.10 6.25 29.88
N ALA A 423 -10.15 5.45 29.88
CA ALA A 423 -11.31 5.59 30.75
C ALA A 423 -11.05 5.16 32.21
N GLY A 424 -9.81 4.77 32.56
CA GLY A 424 -9.43 4.34 33.90
C GLY A 424 -9.83 2.90 34.23
N SER A 425 -10.13 2.07 33.23
CA SER A 425 -10.36 0.64 33.46
C SER A 425 -9.03 -0.07 33.67
N ASN A 426 -8.82 -0.59 34.88
CA ASN A 426 -7.60 -1.30 35.23
C ASN A 426 -7.50 -2.63 34.44
N ILE A 427 -6.51 -2.77 33.53
CA ILE A 427 -6.30 -4.01 32.76
C ILE A 427 -5.94 -5.19 33.68
N ASN A 428 -5.26 -4.91 34.79
CA ASN A 428 -5.00 -5.87 35.84
C ASN A 428 -5.61 -5.35 37.14
N LYS A 429 -6.53 -6.12 37.73
CA LYS A 429 -7.10 -5.80 39.06
C LYS A 429 -6.07 -5.92 40.19
N LEU A 430 -4.86 -6.44 39.91
CA LEU A 430 -3.82 -6.73 40.89
C LEU A 430 -2.46 -6.21 40.40
N SER A 431 -1.65 -5.68 41.33
CA SER A 431 -0.21 -5.42 41.14
C SER A 431 0.62 -6.70 41.30
N GLU A 432 1.88 -6.69 40.83
CA GLU A 432 2.79 -7.83 41.03
C GLU A 432 2.97 -8.17 42.51
N GLU A 433 3.12 -7.16 43.37
CA GLU A 433 3.21 -7.32 44.82
C GLU A 433 1.94 -7.95 45.43
N GLN A 434 0.76 -7.54 44.96
CA GLN A 434 -0.50 -8.15 45.38
C GLN A 434 -0.61 -9.61 44.93
N VAL A 435 -0.12 -9.92 43.73
CA VAL A 435 -0.06 -11.31 43.23
C VAL A 435 0.92 -12.16 44.04
N GLN A 436 2.07 -11.60 44.44
CA GLN A 436 3.02 -12.27 45.33
C GLN A 436 2.38 -12.58 46.69
N ASN A 437 1.68 -11.61 47.29
CA ASN A 437 0.96 -11.80 48.55
C ASN A 437 -0.15 -12.85 48.46
N VAL A 438 -0.92 -12.84 47.36
CA VAL A 438 -1.93 -13.88 47.11
C VAL A 438 -1.27 -15.26 46.98
N TYR A 439 -0.13 -15.36 46.29
CA TYR A 439 0.58 -16.63 46.10
C TYR A 439 1.21 -17.19 47.38
N SER A 440 1.85 -16.35 48.19
CA SER A 440 2.51 -16.73 49.47
C SER A 440 1.54 -17.21 50.57
N GLN A 441 0.25 -16.90 50.43
CA GLN A 441 -0.81 -17.37 51.33
C GLN A 441 -1.48 -18.67 50.87
N LYS A 442 -0.98 -19.28 49.79
CA LYS A 442 -1.44 -20.59 49.30
C LYS A 442 -1.37 -21.64 50.41
N GLY A 443 -2.52 -22.25 50.72
CA GLY A 443 -2.65 -23.25 51.78
C GLY A 443 -2.77 -22.69 53.20
N LYS A 444 -2.59 -21.38 53.40
CA LYS A 444 -2.73 -20.70 54.70
C LYS A 444 -4.10 -20.02 54.87
N ILE A 445 -4.65 -19.45 53.81
CA ILE A 445 -5.96 -18.78 53.82
C ILE A 445 -6.85 -19.36 52.71
N ASN A 446 -8.16 -19.39 52.94
CA ASN A 446 -9.14 -19.82 51.94
C ASN A 446 -9.21 -18.84 50.75
N ALA A 447 -9.26 -19.37 49.53
CA ALA A 447 -9.34 -18.61 48.29
C ALA A 447 -10.52 -17.61 48.26
N THR A 448 -11.64 -17.94 48.90
CA THR A 448 -12.82 -17.07 48.98
C THR A 448 -12.57 -15.82 49.82
N SER A 449 -11.80 -15.95 50.91
CA SER A 449 -11.47 -14.82 51.80
C SER A 449 -10.48 -13.87 51.11
N LEU A 450 -9.47 -14.43 50.45
CA LEU A 450 -8.51 -13.70 49.63
C LEU A 450 -9.19 -12.98 48.45
N ALA A 451 -10.14 -13.64 47.80
CA ALA A 451 -10.89 -13.04 46.70
C ALA A 451 -11.68 -11.79 47.13
N LYS A 452 -12.30 -11.84 48.32
CA LYS A 452 -12.99 -10.68 48.91
C LYS A 452 -12.01 -9.55 49.27
N GLN A 453 -10.89 -9.89 49.91
CA GLN A 453 -9.88 -8.91 50.33
C GLN A 453 -9.33 -8.10 49.15
N TYR A 454 -9.05 -8.76 48.02
CA TYR A 454 -8.49 -8.11 46.84
C TYR A 454 -9.53 -7.72 45.78
N SER A 455 -10.83 -7.86 46.06
CA SER A 455 -11.92 -7.56 45.11
C SER A 455 -11.79 -8.26 43.74
N ILE A 456 -11.34 -9.52 43.77
CA ILE A 456 -11.14 -10.41 42.62
C ILE A 456 -12.06 -11.64 42.72
N SER A 457 -12.13 -12.45 41.65
CA SER A 457 -12.89 -13.71 41.70
C SER A 457 -12.08 -14.82 42.38
N GLY A 458 -12.76 -15.76 43.03
CA GLY A 458 -12.10 -16.95 43.62
C GLY A 458 -11.39 -17.81 42.57
N VAL A 459 -11.84 -17.75 41.31
CA VAL A 459 -11.17 -18.39 40.17
C VAL A 459 -9.81 -17.74 39.88
N ALA A 460 -9.71 -16.40 39.95
CA ALA A 460 -8.45 -15.69 39.75
C ALA A 460 -7.41 -16.07 40.82
N VAL A 461 -7.82 -16.21 42.09
CA VAL A 461 -6.94 -16.71 43.16
C VAL A 461 -6.46 -18.13 42.87
N SER A 462 -7.36 -19.02 42.45
CA SER A 462 -6.99 -20.41 42.11
C SER A 462 -6.04 -20.49 40.92
N ASP A 463 -6.18 -19.62 39.91
CA ASP A 463 -5.32 -19.64 38.72
C ASP A 463 -3.93 -19.06 39.00
N ILE A 464 -3.81 -18.08 39.90
CA ILE A 464 -2.53 -17.60 40.45
C ILE A 464 -1.82 -18.73 41.21
N TRP A 465 -2.51 -19.43 42.13
CA TRP A 465 -1.92 -20.54 42.89
C TRP A 465 -1.47 -21.73 42.04
N LYS A 466 -2.14 -21.96 40.91
CA LYS A 466 -1.81 -23.03 39.95
C LYS A 466 -0.83 -22.57 38.87
N LYS A 467 -0.30 -21.35 38.98
CA LYS A 467 0.62 -20.74 38.01
C LYS A 467 0.08 -20.71 36.56
N ARG A 468 -1.25 -20.70 36.40
CA ARG A 468 -1.91 -20.59 35.08
C ARG A 468 -1.91 -19.14 34.57
N THR A 469 -1.81 -18.20 35.50
CA THR A 469 -1.71 -16.75 35.27
C THR A 469 -0.60 -16.19 36.15
N TRP A 470 0.08 -15.14 35.70
CA TRP A 470 1.18 -14.48 36.42
C TRP A 470 2.40 -15.38 36.74
N SER A 471 2.68 -16.39 35.91
CA SER A 471 3.80 -17.32 36.11
C SER A 471 5.16 -16.61 36.28
N HIS A 472 5.42 -15.57 35.49
CA HIS A 472 6.64 -14.74 35.57
C HIS A 472 6.86 -14.04 36.93
N VAL A 473 5.81 -13.87 37.74
CA VAL A 473 5.91 -13.35 39.11
C VAL A 473 6.03 -14.50 40.11
N THR A 474 5.20 -15.53 39.97
CA THR A 474 5.17 -16.66 40.92
C THR A 474 6.38 -17.59 40.80
N ASP A 475 7.04 -17.65 39.65
CA ASP A 475 8.25 -18.46 39.41
C ASP A 475 9.50 -17.87 40.07
N LYS A 476 9.44 -16.61 40.53
CA LYS A 476 10.52 -15.96 41.29
C LYS A 476 10.41 -16.17 42.82
N LEU A 477 9.32 -16.77 43.29
CA LEU A 477 9.01 -16.98 44.71
C LEU A 477 9.21 -18.42 45.19
N ASP A 478 9.45 -19.35 44.26
CA ASP A 478 9.88 -20.72 44.54
C ASP A 478 11.41 -20.79 44.43
#